data_AF-A0A2R6CHU0-F1
#
_entry.id   AF-A0A2R6CHU0-F1
#
_cell.length_a   1.000
_cell.length_b   1.000
_cell.length_c   1.000
_cell.angle_alpha   90.00
_cell.angle_beta   90.00
_cell.angle_gamma   90.00
#
_symmetry.space_group_name_H-M   'P 1'
#
loop_
_entity.id
_entity.type
_entity.pdbx_description
1 polymer ?
#
loop_
_entity_poly.entity_id
_entity_poly.type
_entity_poly.pdbx_seq_one_letter_code
_entity_poly.pdbx_strand_id
1 'polypeptide(L)'
;MNVTELRMRISDVREELGASPGETEVRVVSQLSLTGTRIGEPVDRTRTYEVGLDPGESVYRVTADDPVTDSASRTVERTVTATYGPIRSVGAPLLLLGGLVALSGLAAGARRGEFEVSAVTRERMEYQAVAGEFEEWLTRGEIPDAAMDRPRVPVESLEGLVDVAIDSNRRVIEDRDRGYCVVLGDDVTYAYEIPAAVVDPSEDRAGSPTDDPLDSADAPADDGEPLLARLKDAIGGREESDASDRQNGSDETAPETEEGGDSEPARPRGIDDDRSG
;
A
#
# COMPACT_ATOMS: atom_id res chain seq x y z
N MET A 1 -75.76 1.86 -19.29
CA MET A 1 -75.84 0.96 -20.45
C MET A 1 -76.98 -0.03 -20.20
N ASN A 2 -77.90 -0.22 -21.15
CA ASN A 2 -79.00 -1.19 -20.99
C ASN A 2 -78.61 -2.52 -21.64
N VAL A 3 -78.32 -3.52 -20.81
CA VAL A 3 -77.73 -4.80 -21.25
C VAL A 3 -78.77 -5.70 -21.94
N THR A 4 -80.04 -5.54 -21.59
CA THR A 4 -81.15 -6.28 -22.23
C THR A 4 -81.29 -5.89 -23.70
N GLU A 5 -81.14 -4.60 -24.00
CA GLU A 5 -81.16 -4.07 -25.37
C GLU A 5 -79.97 -4.58 -26.19
N LEU A 6 -78.77 -4.64 -25.59
CA LEU A 6 -77.60 -5.20 -26.25
C LEU A 6 -77.75 -6.69 -26.56
N ARG A 7 -78.34 -7.48 -25.65
CA ARG A 7 -78.59 -8.91 -25.88
C ARG A 7 -79.55 -9.14 -27.04
N MET A 8 -80.64 -8.38 -27.12
CA MET A 8 -81.57 -8.47 -28.25
C MET A 8 -80.87 -8.14 -29.57
N ARG A 9 -80.05 -7.07 -29.58
CA ARG A 9 -79.24 -6.69 -30.75
C ARG A 9 -78.27 -7.79 -31.18
N ILE A 10 -77.63 -8.49 -30.24
CA ILE A 10 -76.70 -9.59 -30.54
C ILE A 10 -77.45 -10.79 -31.10
N SER A 11 -78.61 -11.15 -30.53
CA SER A 11 -79.44 -12.25 -31.03
C SER A 11 -79.96 -11.99 -32.44
N ASP A 12 -80.46 -10.78 -32.71
CA ASP A 12 -80.94 -10.37 -34.05
C ASP A 12 -79.84 -10.50 -35.10
N VAL A 13 -78.63 -10.00 -34.79
CA VAL A 13 -77.47 -10.08 -35.70
C VAL A 13 -77.02 -11.53 -35.93
N ARG A 14 -77.14 -12.41 -34.91
CA ARG A 14 -76.78 -13.84 -35.02
C ARG A 14 -77.76 -14.60 -35.90
N GLU A 15 -79.04 -14.25 -35.84
CA GLU A 15 -80.11 -14.82 -36.66
C GLU A 15 -79.99 -14.37 -38.13
N GLU A 16 -79.60 -13.11 -38.37
CA GLU A 16 -79.37 -12.56 -39.71
C GLU A 16 -78.14 -13.17 -40.41
N LEU A 17 -77.10 -13.55 -39.66
CA LEU A 17 -75.84 -14.05 -40.19
C LEU A 17 -75.78 -15.58 -40.43
N GLY A 18 -76.79 -16.35 -39.99
CA GLY A 18 -76.96 -17.77 -40.35
C GLY A 18 -75.80 -18.72 -40.00
N ALA A 19 -74.90 -18.35 -39.08
CA ALA A 19 -73.74 -19.15 -38.69
C ALA A 19 -73.70 -19.33 -37.17
N SER A 20 -73.36 -20.53 -36.68
CA SER A 20 -72.98 -20.78 -35.29
C SER A 20 -71.66 -20.05 -34.99
N PRO A 21 -71.64 -18.93 -34.27
CA PRO A 21 -70.42 -18.18 -34.05
C PRO A 21 -69.75 -18.61 -32.75
N GLY A 22 -68.43 -18.46 -32.71
CA GLY A 22 -67.59 -18.70 -31.54
C GLY A 22 -67.98 -17.89 -30.29
N GLU A 23 -67.14 -18.00 -29.27
CA GLU A 23 -67.37 -17.41 -27.95
C GLU A 23 -67.60 -15.89 -28.05
N THR A 24 -68.71 -15.42 -27.48
CA THR A 24 -69.06 -14.00 -27.46
C THR A 24 -68.45 -13.39 -26.21
N GLU A 25 -67.39 -12.60 -26.39
CA GLU A 25 -66.75 -11.87 -25.29
C GLU A 25 -67.32 -10.45 -25.17
N VAL A 26 -67.66 -10.02 -23.96
CA VAL A 26 -68.05 -8.64 -23.68
C VAL A 26 -66.93 -7.97 -22.89
N ARG A 27 -66.42 -6.85 -23.40
CA ARG A 27 -65.38 -6.05 -22.74
C ARG A 27 -65.90 -4.66 -22.39
N VAL A 28 -65.53 -4.18 -21.21
CA VAL A 28 -65.71 -2.79 -20.79
C VAL A 28 -64.39 -2.07 -20.98
N VAL A 29 -64.38 -1.08 -21.86
CA VAL A 29 -63.22 -0.23 -22.11
C VAL A 29 -63.38 1.06 -21.32
N SER A 30 -62.42 1.38 -20.47
CA SER A 30 -62.39 2.62 -19.69
C SER A 30 -61.16 3.43 -20.05
N GLN A 31 -61.33 4.75 -20.20
CA GLN A 31 -60.25 5.68 -20.45
C GLN A 31 -59.99 6.51 -19.20
N LEU A 32 -58.75 6.48 -18.72
CA LEU A 32 -58.29 7.26 -17.59
C LEU A 32 -57.35 8.34 -18.10
N SER A 33 -57.75 9.60 -18.01
CA SER A 33 -56.88 10.76 -18.26
C SER A 33 -56.29 11.25 -16.94
N LEU A 34 -54.96 11.25 -16.85
CA LEU A 34 -54.20 11.74 -15.71
C LEU A 34 -53.54 13.06 -16.10
N THR A 35 -53.96 14.15 -15.46
CA THR A 35 -53.35 15.47 -15.60
C THR A 35 -52.85 15.94 -14.23
N GLY A 36 -51.60 16.40 -14.15
CA GLY A 36 -51.01 16.86 -12.90
C GLY A 36 -49.53 17.20 -13.04
N THR A 37 -48.80 17.20 -11.93
CA THR A 37 -47.35 17.48 -11.90
C THR A 37 -46.63 16.37 -11.16
N ARG A 38 -45.54 15.85 -11.72
CA ARG A 38 -44.69 14.81 -11.14
C ARG A 38 -43.25 15.30 -11.12
N ILE A 39 -42.65 15.42 -9.93
CA ILE A 39 -41.26 15.89 -9.77
C ILE A 39 -41.05 17.31 -10.35
N GLY A 40 -42.12 18.13 -10.34
CA GLY A 40 -42.11 19.48 -10.91
C GLY A 40 -42.35 19.53 -12.42
N GLU A 41 -42.48 18.39 -13.10
CA GLU A 41 -42.79 18.31 -14.53
C GLU A 41 -44.29 18.04 -14.75
N PRO A 42 -44.96 18.74 -15.68
CA PRO A 42 -46.35 18.47 -16.00
C PRO A 42 -46.50 17.07 -16.62
N VAL A 43 -47.54 16.36 -16.20
CA VAL A 43 -47.93 15.06 -16.74
C VAL A 43 -49.34 15.21 -17.31
N ASP A 44 -49.49 14.84 -18.58
CA ASP A 44 -50.78 14.65 -19.23
C ASP A 44 -50.74 13.32 -20.00
N ARG A 45 -51.49 12.32 -19.52
CA ARG A 45 -51.46 10.96 -20.05
C ARG A 45 -52.86 10.34 -20.02
N THR A 46 -53.28 9.77 -21.14
CA THR A 46 -54.48 8.94 -21.21
C THR A 46 -54.09 7.47 -21.28
N ARG A 47 -54.70 6.64 -20.42
CA ARG A 47 -54.55 5.18 -20.41
C ARG A 47 -55.90 4.52 -20.67
N THR A 48 -55.87 3.43 -21.42
CA THR A 48 -57.07 2.63 -21.68
C THR A 48 -56.95 1.32 -20.90
N TYR A 49 -57.98 1.00 -20.12
CA TYR A 49 -58.08 -0.24 -19.36
C TYR A 49 -59.28 -1.04 -19.88
N GLU A 50 -59.05 -2.29 -20.24
CA GLU A 50 -60.08 -3.23 -20.68
C GLU A 50 -60.38 -4.21 -19.54
N VAL A 51 -61.66 -4.35 -19.20
CA VAL A 51 -62.12 -5.33 -18.21
C VAL A 51 -63.05 -6.31 -18.92
N GLY A 52 -62.71 -7.59 -18.91
CA GLY A 52 -63.55 -8.65 -19.45
C GLY A 52 -64.75 -8.97 -18.55
N LEU A 53 -65.90 -9.21 -19.16
CA LEU A 53 -67.11 -9.69 -18.48
C LEU A 53 -67.44 -11.10 -18.96
N ASP A 54 -67.56 -12.03 -18.02
CA ASP A 54 -68.01 -13.39 -18.28
C ASP A 54 -69.53 -13.50 -18.00
N PRO A 55 -70.37 -13.76 -19.02
CA PRO A 55 -71.81 -13.84 -18.85
C PRO A 55 -72.23 -15.21 -18.30
N GLY A 56 -72.31 -15.34 -16.98
CA GLY A 56 -72.98 -16.47 -16.32
C GLY A 56 -74.52 -16.44 -16.51
N GLU A 57 -75.18 -17.58 -16.32
CA GLU A 57 -76.64 -17.75 -16.58
C GLU A 57 -77.54 -16.87 -15.70
N SER A 58 -77.05 -16.37 -14.55
CA SER A 58 -77.87 -15.58 -13.61
C SER A 58 -77.12 -14.47 -12.84
N VAL A 59 -75.78 -14.40 -12.91
CA VAL A 59 -74.98 -13.34 -12.30
C VAL A 59 -73.72 -13.09 -13.14
N TYR A 60 -73.28 -11.84 -13.23
CA TYR A 60 -72.06 -11.45 -13.94
C TYR A 60 -70.87 -11.41 -12.96
N ARG A 61 -69.72 -11.97 -13.34
CA ARG A 61 -68.47 -11.89 -12.56
C ARG A 61 -67.46 -11.00 -13.29
N VAL A 62 -66.85 -10.08 -12.56
CA VAL A 62 -65.77 -9.21 -13.05
C VAL A 62 -64.44 -9.81 -12.63
N THR A 63 -63.54 -10.02 -13.58
CA THR A 63 -62.13 -10.33 -13.30
C THR A 63 -61.38 -9.01 -13.35
N ALA A 64 -60.98 -8.49 -12.19
CA ALA A 64 -60.16 -7.29 -12.09
C ALA A 64 -58.70 -7.67 -11.90
N ASP A 65 -57.80 -7.00 -12.62
CA ASP A 65 -56.35 -7.10 -12.39
C ASP A 65 -55.95 -6.43 -11.07
N ASP A 66 -54.77 -6.79 -10.56
CA ASP A 66 -54.17 -6.17 -9.39
C ASP A 66 -53.95 -4.65 -9.58
N PRO A 67 -54.01 -3.85 -8.49
CA PRO A 67 -53.81 -2.42 -8.56
C PRO A 67 -52.40 -2.07 -9.06
N VAL A 68 -52.33 -1.32 -10.16
CA VAL A 68 -51.07 -0.82 -10.74
C VAL A 68 -50.62 0.45 -10.03
N THR A 69 -49.42 0.43 -9.43
CA THR A 69 -48.77 1.61 -8.84
C THR A 69 -47.69 2.15 -9.78
N ASP A 70 -47.76 3.44 -10.13
CA ASP A 70 -46.76 4.15 -10.95
C ASP A 70 -46.00 5.16 -10.06
N SER A 71 -44.73 4.89 -9.75
CA SER A 71 -43.88 5.72 -8.89
C SER A 71 -42.67 6.30 -9.66
N ALA A 72 -42.18 7.46 -9.22
CA ALA A 72 -41.01 8.12 -9.80
C ALA A 72 -40.10 8.71 -8.71
N SER A 73 -38.79 8.63 -8.89
CA SER A 73 -37.77 9.17 -7.99
C SER A 73 -36.89 10.20 -8.67
N ARG A 74 -36.36 11.18 -7.90
CA ARG A 74 -35.38 12.16 -8.36
C ARG A 74 -34.21 12.21 -7.39
N THR A 75 -33.00 12.01 -7.90
CA THR A 75 -31.78 12.31 -7.14
C THR A 75 -31.50 13.81 -7.22
N VAL A 76 -31.17 14.42 -6.08
CA VAL A 76 -30.82 15.84 -5.97
C VAL A 76 -29.40 15.93 -5.40
N GLU A 77 -28.55 16.69 -6.06
CA GLU A 77 -27.22 16.98 -5.55
C GLU A 77 -27.31 17.93 -4.34
N ARG A 78 -26.54 17.63 -3.29
CA ARG A 78 -26.50 18.45 -2.07
C ARG A 78 -25.06 18.69 -1.65
N THR A 79 -24.64 19.94 -1.64
CA THR A 79 -23.36 20.33 -1.05
C THR A 79 -23.42 20.14 0.46
N VAL A 80 -22.51 19.33 0.99
CA VAL A 80 -22.30 19.14 2.43
C VAL A 80 -20.94 19.69 2.83
N THR A 81 -20.84 20.25 4.03
CA THR A 81 -19.54 20.66 4.58
C THR A 81 -18.71 19.41 4.83
N ALA A 82 -17.53 19.34 4.23
CA ALA A 82 -16.57 18.29 4.51
C ALA A 82 -16.05 18.45 5.96
N THR A 83 -16.32 17.47 6.80
CA THR A 83 -15.72 17.40 8.15
C THR A 83 -14.38 16.69 8.04
N TYR A 84 -13.29 17.44 8.17
CA TYR A 84 -11.95 16.87 8.20
C TYR A 84 -11.60 16.38 9.62
N GLY A 85 -11.09 15.16 9.72
CA GLY A 85 -10.64 14.60 11.00
C GLY A 85 -9.43 15.33 11.58
N PRO A 86 -9.17 15.18 12.90
CA PRO A 86 -8.16 15.94 13.64
C PRO A 86 -6.73 15.76 13.12
N ILE A 87 -6.42 14.60 12.55
CA ILE A 87 -5.10 14.31 11.95
C ILE A 87 -4.81 15.27 10.78
N ARG A 88 -5.83 15.58 9.95
CA ARG A 88 -5.65 16.44 8.77
C ARG A 88 -5.55 17.92 9.15
N SER A 89 -6.13 18.33 10.28
CA SER A 89 -6.09 19.72 10.75
C SER A 89 -4.88 20.03 11.64
N VAL A 90 -4.43 19.08 12.45
CA VAL A 90 -3.37 19.31 13.46
C VAL A 90 -2.03 18.65 13.09
N GLY A 91 -2.02 17.73 12.12
CA GLY A 91 -0.82 16.99 11.73
C GLY A 91 0.31 17.88 11.21
N ALA A 92 0.02 18.83 10.32
CA ALA A 92 1.05 19.72 9.76
C ALA A 92 1.69 20.65 10.82
N PRO A 93 0.91 21.33 11.69
CA PRO A 93 1.47 22.08 12.81
C PRO A 93 2.33 21.23 13.76
N LEU A 94 1.89 20.01 14.10
CA LEU A 94 2.65 19.13 14.98
C LEU A 94 3.96 18.66 14.34
N LEU A 95 3.94 18.30 13.05
CA LEU A 95 5.16 17.94 12.32
C LEU A 95 6.15 19.10 12.26
N LEU A 96 5.67 20.31 12.00
CA LEU A 96 6.50 21.52 11.99
C LEU A 96 7.13 21.76 13.37
N LEU A 97 6.33 21.63 14.43
CA LEU A 97 6.80 21.83 15.80
C LEU A 97 7.81 20.74 16.20
N GLY A 98 7.55 19.49 15.85
CA GLY A 98 8.49 18.38 16.04
C GLY A 98 9.81 18.59 15.28
N GLY A 99 9.73 19.04 14.03
CA GLY A 99 10.91 19.40 13.23
C GLY A 99 11.73 20.53 13.85
N LEU A 100 11.08 21.58 14.35
CA LEU A 100 11.75 22.68 15.05
C LEU A 100 12.41 22.22 16.35
N VAL A 101 11.78 21.34 17.11
CA VAL A 101 12.36 20.77 18.33
C VAL A 101 13.58 19.91 17.99
N ALA A 102 13.49 19.05 16.98
CA ALA A 102 14.62 18.23 16.53
C ALA A 102 15.79 19.09 16.03
N LEU A 103 15.52 20.10 15.19
CA LEU A 103 16.53 21.03 14.69
C LEU A 103 17.17 21.83 15.83
N SER A 104 16.38 22.31 16.79
CA SER A 104 16.88 23.02 17.97
C SER A 104 17.74 22.11 18.85
N GLY A 105 17.34 20.84 19.02
CA GLY A 105 18.12 19.83 19.73
C GLY A 105 19.47 19.59 19.07
N LEU A 106 19.48 19.41 17.74
CA LEU A 106 20.71 19.22 16.97
C LEU A 106 21.62 20.46 17.04
N ALA A 107 21.07 21.66 16.89
CA ALA A 107 21.83 22.90 17.00
C ALA A 107 22.41 23.10 18.41
N ALA A 108 21.65 22.76 19.45
CA ALA A 108 22.12 22.84 20.82
C ALA A 108 23.19 21.79 21.14
N GLY A 109 23.03 20.55 20.68
CA GLY A 109 24.06 19.51 20.80
C GLY A 109 25.36 19.90 20.06
N ALA A 110 25.24 20.42 18.84
CA ALA A 110 26.38 20.91 18.06
C ALA A 110 27.10 22.06 18.77
N ARG A 111 26.38 23.04 19.33
CA ARG A 111 26.98 24.15 20.12
C ARG A 111 27.66 23.69 21.41
N ARG A 112 27.22 22.57 21.98
CA ARG A 112 27.80 21.96 23.17
C ARG A 112 28.98 21.03 22.87
N GLY A 113 29.31 20.82 21.59
CA GLY A 113 30.35 19.87 21.19
C GLY A 113 29.95 18.40 21.38
N GLU A 114 28.65 18.11 21.60
CA GLU A 114 28.18 16.72 21.79
C GLU A 114 28.33 15.86 20.54
N PHE A 115 28.52 16.49 19.37
CA PHE A 115 28.80 15.84 18.09
C PHE A 115 30.25 16.05 17.64
N GLU A 116 31.13 16.51 18.53
CA GLU A 116 32.53 16.69 18.17
C GLU A 116 33.23 15.34 18.08
N VAL A 117 33.80 15.07 16.91
CA VAL A 117 34.63 13.89 16.69
C VAL A 117 35.95 14.10 17.43
N SER A 118 36.33 13.13 18.27
CA SER A 118 37.60 13.19 18.99
C SER A 118 38.78 13.34 18.02
N ALA A 119 39.86 13.98 18.47
CA ALA A 119 41.06 14.18 17.64
C ALA A 119 41.60 12.84 17.09
N VAL A 120 41.62 11.80 17.93
CA VAL A 120 42.05 10.44 17.55
C VAL A 120 41.17 9.85 16.44
N THR A 121 39.85 10.01 16.54
CA THR A 121 38.94 9.51 15.49
C THR A 121 39.13 10.30 14.19
N ARG A 122 39.36 11.61 14.25
CA ARG A 122 39.64 12.43 13.08
C ARG A 122 40.93 11.99 12.38
N GLU A 123 42.03 11.85 13.12
CA GLU A 123 43.31 11.38 12.58
C GLU A 123 43.20 9.99 11.96
N ARG A 124 42.43 9.08 12.58
CA ARG A 124 42.18 7.76 12.02
C ARG A 124 41.34 7.79 10.74
N MET A 125 40.35 8.66 10.65
CA MET A 125 39.56 8.85 9.42
C MET A 125 40.41 9.42 8.29
N GLU A 126 41.29 10.37 8.62
CA GLU A 126 42.26 10.94 7.67
C GLU A 126 43.23 9.87 7.17
N TYR A 127 43.81 9.06 8.08
CA TYR A 127 44.60 7.89 7.70
C TYR A 127 43.84 6.95 6.76
N GLN A 128 42.58 6.62 7.06
CA GLN A 128 41.79 5.71 6.21
C GLN A 128 41.51 6.29 4.82
N ALA A 129 41.27 7.60 4.74
CA ALA A 129 41.09 8.28 3.46
C ALA A 129 42.36 8.19 2.61
N VAL A 130 43.51 8.53 3.18
CA VAL A 130 44.82 8.48 2.49
C VAL A 130 45.22 7.05 2.18
N ALA A 131 45.04 6.10 3.09
CA ALA A 131 45.36 4.69 2.87
C ALA A 131 44.49 4.06 1.76
N GLY A 132 43.24 4.53 1.61
CA GLY A 132 42.38 4.14 0.51
C GLY A 132 42.83 4.71 -0.83
N GLU A 133 43.33 5.95 -0.85
CA GLU A 133 43.88 6.58 -2.07
C GLU A 133 45.12 5.83 -2.58
N PHE A 134 45.99 5.37 -1.68
CA PHE A 134 47.25 4.70 -2.02
C PHE A 134 47.22 3.18 -1.88
N GLU A 135 46.04 2.53 -1.91
CA GLU A 135 45.91 1.10 -1.66
C GLU A 135 46.79 0.21 -2.56
N GLU A 136 47.09 0.67 -3.78
CA GLU A 136 47.95 -0.05 -4.74
C GLU A 136 49.43 -0.09 -4.28
N TRP A 137 49.86 0.88 -3.48
CA TRP A 137 51.23 0.98 -2.95
C TRP A 137 51.39 0.29 -1.59
N LEU A 138 50.28 0.04 -0.90
CA LEU A 138 50.24 -0.61 0.40
C LEU A 138 50.09 -2.13 0.27
N THR A 139 50.89 -2.86 1.04
CA THR A 139 50.80 -4.32 1.19
C THR A 139 50.59 -4.64 2.66
N ARG A 140 49.53 -5.36 3.01
CA ARG A 140 49.40 -5.84 4.38
C ARG A 140 50.38 -6.97 4.65
N GLY A 141 51.12 -6.88 5.74
CA GLY A 141 52.09 -7.91 6.13
C GLY A 141 52.67 -7.66 7.51
N GLU A 142 53.30 -8.70 8.07
CA GLU A 142 54.00 -8.61 9.34
C GLU A 142 55.43 -8.12 9.11
N ILE A 143 55.87 -7.15 9.92
CA ILE A 143 57.23 -6.63 9.85
C ILE A 143 58.13 -7.46 10.77
N PRO A 144 59.20 -8.10 10.24
CA PRO A 144 60.11 -8.90 11.06
C PRO A 144 60.82 -8.04 12.12
N ASP A 145 61.06 -8.61 13.30
CA ASP A 145 61.78 -7.93 14.39
C ASP A 145 63.15 -7.39 13.94
N ALA A 146 63.88 -8.16 13.14
CA ALA A 146 65.17 -7.76 12.59
C ALA A 146 65.10 -6.50 11.69
N ALA A 147 63.95 -6.19 11.11
CA ALA A 147 63.73 -4.96 10.35
C ALA A 147 63.38 -3.77 11.26
N MET A 148 62.86 -4.06 12.46
CA MET A 148 62.57 -3.07 13.50
C MET A 148 63.79 -2.71 14.34
N ASP A 149 64.79 -3.60 14.42
CA ASP A 149 66.08 -3.35 15.07
C ASP A 149 66.99 -2.39 14.28
N ARG A 150 66.66 -2.13 13.01
CA ARG A 150 67.40 -1.18 12.16
C ARG A 150 67.12 0.26 12.58
N PRO A 151 68.04 1.21 12.32
CA PRO A 151 67.77 2.63 12.51
C PRO A 151 66.49 3.04 11.77
N ARG A 152 65.54 3.65 12.52
CA ARG A 152 64.29 4.15 11.94
C ARG A 152 64.37 5.62 11.59
N VAL A 153 63.82 5.94 10.42
CA VAL A 153 63.54 7.30 10.00
C VAL A 153 62.02 7.50 10.12
N PRO A 154 61.53 8.26 11.12
CA PRO A 154 60.11 8.56 11.21
C PRO A 154 59.68 9.44 10.04
N VAL A 155 58.55 9.11 9.43
CA VAL A 155 57.92 9.88 8.36
C VAL A 155 56.60 10.43 8.89
N GLU A 156 56.37 11.72 8.70
CA GLU A 156 55.26 12.45 9.33
C GLU A 156 53.90 12.14 8.70
N SER A 157 53.86 11.71 7.43
CA SER A 157 52.63 11.39 6.70
C SER A 157 52.74 10.07 5.94
N LEU A 158 51.60 9.40 5.76
CA LEU A 158 51.51 8.20 4.93
C LEU A 158 51.86 8.51 3.46
N GLU A 159 51.43 9.66 2.95
CA GLU A 159 51.80 10.16 1.61
C GLU A 159 53.32 10.25 1.44
N GLY A 160 54.02 10.89 2.39
CA GLY A 160 55.48 10.97 2.34
C GLY A 160 56.16 9.60 2.42
N LEU A 161 55.55 8.63 3.11
CA LEU A 161 56.07 7.27 3.14
C LEU A 161 55.86 6.55 1.79
N VAL A 162 54.73 6.81 1.12
CA VAL A 162 54.46 6.31 -0.22
C VAL A 162 55.42 6.93 -1.23
N ASP A 163 55.72 8.23 -1.14
CA ASP A 163 56.74 8.89 -1.98
C ASP A 163 58.10 8.20 -1.85
N VAL A 164 58.52 7.90 -0.61
CA VAL A 164 59.76 7.13 -0.36
C VAL A 164 59.69 5.74 -0.99
N ALA A 165 58.54 5.07 -0.94
CA ALA A 165 58.35 3.77 -1.57
C ALA A 165 58.51 3.86 -3.10
N ILE A 166 57.94 4.89 -3.73
CA ILE A 166 58.03 5.17 -5.16
C ILE A 166 59.49 5.43 -5.56
N ASP A 167 60.16 6.36 -4.86
CA ASP A 167 61.53 6.76 -5.17
C ASP A 167 62.54 5.62 -4.99
N SER A 168 62.27 4.72 -4.04
CA SER A 168 63.10 3.55 -3.78
C SER A 168 62.70 2.30 -4.57
N ASN A 169 61.63 2.37 -5.38
CA ASN A 169 61.04 1.26 -6.10
C ASN A 169 60.70 0.06 -5.18
N ARG A 170 60.10 0.35 -4.03
CA ARG A 170 59.65 -0.60 -3.01
C ARG A 170 58.15 -0.42 -2.75
N ARG A 171 57.55 -1.30 -1.95
CA ARG A 171 56.17 -1.16 -1.47
C ARG A 171 56.16 -0.76 0.01
N VAL A 172 55.07 -0.13 0.43
CA VAL A 172 54.78 0.11 1.85
C VAL A 172 54.20 -1.17 2.45
N ILE A 173 54.74 -1.63 3.58
CA ILE A 173 54.20 -2.75 4.36
C ILE A 173 53.37 -2.18 5.50
N GLU A 174 52.06 -2.45 5.50
CA GLU A 174 51.13 -2.11 6.57
C GLU A 174 51.05 -3.28 7.57
N ASP A 175 51.59 -3.08 8.76
CA ASP A 175 51.48 -3.98 9.90
C ASP A 175 50.56 -3.36 10.96
N ARG A 176 49.31 -3.79 10.95
CA ARG A 176 48.27 -3.26 11.85
C ARG A 176 48.43 -3.75 13.29
N ASP A 177 49.05 -4.90 13.49
CA ASP A 177 49.25 -5.47 14.82
C ASP A 177 50.32 -4.68 15.58
N ARG A 178 51.35 -4.22 14.86
CA ARG A 178 52.37 -3.32 15.41
C ARG A 178 51.98 -1.84 15.33
N GLY A 179 50.99 -1.49 14.52
CA GLY A 179 50.54 -0.11 14.31
C GLY A 179 51.49 0.72 13.44
N TYR A 180 52.16 0.12 12.46
CA TYR A 180 53.10 0.82 11.59
C TYR A 180 52.89 0.52 10.11
N CYS A 181 53.09 1.54 9.28
CA CYS A 181 53.42 1.38 7.88
C CYS A 181 54.93 1.57 7.71
N VAL A 182 55.61 0.70 6.96
CA VAL A 182 57.06 0.81 6.74
C VAL A 182 57.48 0.63 5.30
N VAL A 183 58.58 1.31 4.93
CA VAL A 183 59.38 0.99 3.74
C VAL A 183 60.73 0.51 4.22
N LEU A 184 61.04 -0.75 3.90
CA LEU A 184 62.30 -1.37 4.27
C LEU A 184 63.40 -0.86 3.33
N GLY A 185 64.29 0.00 3.81
CA GLY A 185 65.53 0.35 3.11
C GLY A 185 66.63 -0.67 3.35
N ASP A 186 67.79 -0.47 2.72
CA ASP A 186 68.92 -1.38 2.87
C ASP A 186 69.54 -1.28 4.27
N ASP A 187 69.79 -0.06 4.74
CA ASP A 187 70.42 0.22 6.04
C ASP A 187 69.47 0.87 7.07
N VAL A 188 68.33 1.41 6.62
CA VAL A 188 67.36 2.14 7.45
C VAL A 188 65.93 1.69 7.15
N THR A 189 65.03 1.85 8.11
CA THR A 189 63.59 1.59 7.93
C THR A 189 62.83 2.91 8.03
N TYR A 190 62.13 3.31 6.97
CA TYR A 190 61.22 4.46 7.01
C TYR A 190 59.90 3.99 7.61
N ALA A 191 59.39 4.72 8.59
CA ALA A 191 58.22 4.28 9.35
C ALA A 191 57.23 5.42 9.56
N TYR A 192 55.96 5.14 9.30
CA TYR A 192 54.81 5.96 9.66
C TYR A 192 54.00 5.21 10.73
N GLU A 193 53.64 5.88 11.81
CA GLU A 193 52.83 5.31 12.89
C GLU A 193 51.35 5.45 12.54
N ILE A 194 50.61 4.33 12.57
CA ILE A 194 49.18 4.31 12.27
C ILE A 194 48.43 4.90 13.48
N PRO A 195 47.56 5.91 13.29
CA PRO A 195 46.77 6.46 14.38
C PRO A 195 45.95 5.38 15.09
N ALA A 196 46.01 5.37 16.43
CA ALA A 196 45.37 4.36 17.25
C ALA A 196 43.85 4.28 16.99
N ALA A 197 43.31 3.06 16.99
CA ALA A 197 41.87 2.89 16.98
C ALA A 197 41.28 3.31 18.33
N VAL A 198 40.19 4.08 18.30
CA VAL A 198 39.36 4.27 19.50
C VAL A 198 38.66 2.94 19.77
N VAL A 199 39.08 2.23 20.81
CA VAL A 199 38.34 1.09 21.34
C VAL A 199 37.14 1.66 22.09
N ASP A 200 35.94 1.47 21.55
CA ASP A 200 34.72 1.85 22.24
C ASP A 200 34.54 0.93 23.46
N PRO A 201 34.51 1.44 24.71
CA PRO A 201 34.39 0.60 25.90
C PRO A 201 33.04 -0.16 25.99
N SER A 202 32.12 0.06 25.05
CA SER A 202 30.81 -0.60 25.05
C SER A 202 30.81 -2.02 24.45
N GLU A 203 31.89 -2.46 23.80
CA GLU A 203 32.00 -3.83 23.25
C GLU A 203 32.44 -4.88 24.28
N ASP A 204 33.00 -4.48 25.43
CA ASP A 204 33.58 -5.38 26.45
C ASP A 204 32.55 -5.85 27.51
N ARG A 205 31.26 -5.52 27.35
CA ARG A 205 30.19 -5.91 28.29
C ARG A 205 29.47 -7.22 27.92
N ALA A 206 29.85 -7.87 26.82
CA ALA A 206 29.39 -9.23 26.51
C ALA A 206 30.24 -10.27 27.28
N GLY A 207 30.29 -10.12 28.60
CA GLY A 207 30.90 -11.10 29.50
C GLY A 207 30.01 -12.33 29.66
N SER A 208 30.60 -13.47 29.36
CA SER A 208 30.10 -14.85 29.50
C SER A 208 29.19 -15.09 30.73
N PRO A 209 28.11 -15.89 30.62
CA PRO A 209 27.32 -16.27 31.79
C PRO A 209 28.13 -17.29 32.61
N THR A 210 28.57 -16.88 33.80
CA THR A 210 29.06 -17.81 34.82
C THR A 210 27.86 -18.34 35.60
N ASP A 211 27.68 -19.65 35.55
CA ASP A 211 26.81 -20.40 36.46
C ASP A 211 27.25 -20.16 37.92
N ASP A 212 26.35 -19.69 38.78
CA ASP A 212 26.24 -20.22 40.15
C ASP A 212 24.84 -19.92 40.75
N PRO A 213 24.29 -20.85 41.56
CA PRO A 213 22.90 -20.90 42.01
C PRO A 213 22.70 -20.23 43.39
N LEU A 214 21.43 -19.98 43.77
CA LEU A 214 20.83 -19.96 45.13
C LEU A 214 19.51 -19.13 45.06
N ASP A 215 18.34 -19.78 45.00
CA ASP A 215 17.47 -20.24 46.11
C ASP A 215 16.58 -19.15 46.77
N SER A 216 15.30 -19.18 46.35
CA SER A 216 14.00 -18.90 47.01
C SER A 216 13.83 -17.76 48.04
N ALA A 217 12.97 -16.77 47.71
CA ALA A 217 11.82 -16.33 48.54
C ALA A 217 10.90 -15.29 47.85
N ASP A 218 9.71 -15.75 47.44
CA ASP A 218 8.37 -15.16 47.59
C ASP A 218 8.00 -13.70 47.17
N ALA A 219 7.33 -13.61 46.00
CA ALA A 219 6.18 -12.79 45.56
C ALA A 219 6.21 -11.22 45.47
N PRO A 220 5.33 -10.57 44.65
CA PRO A 220 4.43 -11.08 43.60
C PRO A 220 4.68 -10.46 42.20
N ALA A 221 4.02 -11.05 41.20
CA ALA A 221 4.05 -10.68 39.79
C ALA A 221 3.55 -9.24 39.53
N ASP A 222 4.37 -8.47 38.81
CA ASP A 222 3.96 -7.28 38.06
C ASP A 222 4.20 -7.60 36.58
N ASP A 223 3.16 -8.12 35.95
CA ASP A 223 3.09 -8.42 34.53
C ASP A 223 3.01 -7.10 33.75
N GLY A 224 4.19 -6.51 33.56
CA GLY A 224 4.42 -5.41 32.64
C GLY A 224 4.10 -5.82 31.21
N GLU A 225 2.88 -5.56 30.77
CA GLU A 225 2.54 -5.56 29.36
C GLU A 225 3.50 -4.63 28.58
N PRO A 226 4.09 -5.08 27.46
CA PRO A 226 4.93 -4.22 26.66
C PRO A 226 4.13 -3.02 26.16
N LEU A 227 4.75 -1.84 26.17
CA LEU A 227 4.19 -0.55 25.73
C LEU A 227 3.52 -0.64 24.33
N LEU A 228 3.95 -1.59 23.51
CA LEU A 228 3.38 -1.96 22.22
C LEU A 228 1.92 -2.47 22.27
N ALA A 229 1.51 -3.17 23.33
CA ALA A 229 0.13 -3.65 23.50
C ALA A 229 -0.84 -2.48 23.78
N ARG A 230 -0.41 -1.51 24.61
CA ARG A 230 -1.20 -0.31 24.91
C ARG A 230 -1.39 0.63 23.71
N LEU A 231 -0.40 0.66 22.80
CA LEU A 231 -0.52 1.47 21.59
C LEU A 231 -1.50 0.88 20.58
N LYS A 232 -1.64 -0.46 20.54
CA LYS A 232 -2.54 -1.16 19.61
C LYS A 232 -4.01 -0.92 19.95
N ASP A 233 -4.33 -0.84 21.24
CA ASP A 233 -5.69 -0.62 21.75
C ASP A 233 -6.18 0.82 21.53
N ALA A 234 -5.26 1.79 21.53
CA ALA A 234 -5.58 3.21 21.28
C ALA A 234 -5.88 3.54 19.80
N ILE A 235 -5.52 2.65 18.87
CA ILE A 235 -5.60 2.90 17.41
C ILE A 235 -6.63 1.98 16.73
N GLY A 236 -7.02 0.85 17.34
CA GLY A 236 -7.89 -0.16 16.72
C GLY A 236 -9.30 -0.20 17.31
N GLY A 237 -10.16 0.75 16.96
CA GLY A 237 -11.55 0.76 17.43
C GLY A 237 -12.54 1.28 16.40
N ARG A 238 -12.82 0.50 15.35
CA ARG A 238 -14.15 0.49 14.73
C ARG A 238 -14.40 -0.84 14.01
N GLU A 239 -15.35 -1.59 14.54
CA GLU A 239 -15.80 -2.91 14.14
C GLU A 239 -16.42 -2.90 12.73
N GLU A 240 -16.20 -3.98 11.98
CA GLU A 240 -17.07 -4.37 10.87
C GLU A 240 -17.73 -5.71 11.22
N SER A 241 -19.03 -5.61 11.47
CA SER A 241 -20.01 -6.67 11.47
C SER A 241 -20.23 -7.19 10.05
N ASP A 242 -20.14 -8.51 9.85
CA ASP A 242 -21.28 -9.39 9.51
C ASP A 242 -20.88 -10.60 8.64
N ALA A 243 -21.51 -11.72 8.98
CA ALA A 243 -21.82 -12.90 8.19
C ALA A 243 -20.70 -13.66 7.44
N SER A 244 -20.33 -14.82 8.00
CA SER A 244 -19.99 -15.99 7.18
C SER A 244 -20.54 -17.27 7.82
N ASP A 245 -21.78 -17.60 7.48
CA ASP A 245 -22.28 -18.97 7.56
C ASP A 245 -22.35 -19.52 6.14
N ARG A 246 -21.31 -20.25 5.72
CA ARG A 246 -21.40 -21.24 4.62
C ARG A 246 -20.47 -22.41 4.90
N GLN A 247 -21.15 -23.53 5.07
CA GLN A 247 -20.68 -24.89 5.29
C GLN A 247 -19.83 -25.39 4.11
N ASN A 248 -18.68 -25.99 4.42
CA ASN A 248 -17.88 -26.76 3.48
C ASN A 248 -18.35 -28.22 3.51
N GLY A 249 -18.73 -28.75 2.34
CA GLY A 249 -19.11 -30.14 2.13
C GLY A 249 -18.76 -30.54 0.70
N SER A 250 -17.63 -31.22 0.58
CA SER A 250 -17.06 -31.88 -0.61
C SER A 250 -17.94 -33.01 -1.15
N ASP A 251 -18.09 -33.13 -2.48
CA ASP A 251 -17.65 -34.30 -3.27
C ASP A 251 -17.85 -34.14 -4.80
N GLU A 252 -16.97 -34.82 -5.56
CA GLU A 252 -17.12 -35.42 -6.93
C GLU A 252 -17.77 -34.59 -8.09
N THR A 253 -17.34 -34.58 -9.37
CA THR A 253 -16.62 -35.50 -10.27
C THR A 253 -16.17 -34.68 -11.51
N ALA A 254 -15.09 -35.08 -12.20
CA ALA A 254 -14.64 -34.54 -13.51
C ALA A 254 -15.33 -35.26 -14.70
N PRO A 255 -14.96 -35.08 -16.01
CA PRO A 255 -14.17 -34.06 -16.73
C PRO A 255 -14.83 -33.61 -18.08
N GLU A 256 -14.01 -33.06 -19.01
CA GLU A 256 -14.21 -32.84 -20.47
C GLU A 256 -14.71 -31.43 -20.88
N THR A 257 -14.17 -30.72 -21.88
CA THR A 257 -13.15 -30.95 -22.93
C THR A 257 -12.82 -29.58 -23.59
N GLU A 258 -11.60 -29.45 -24.13
CA GLU A 258 -11.26 -28.80 -25.44
C GLU A 258 -11.57 -27.28 -25.65
N GLU A 259 -10.79 -26.44 -26.33
CA GLU A 259 -9.59 -26.46 -27.18
C GLU A 259 -8.86 -25.12 -26.96
N GLY A 260 -7.53 -25.03 -27.09
CA GLY A 260 -6.88 -24.61 -28.36
C GLY A 260 -7.08 -23.12 -28.62
N GLY A 261 -6.10 -22.24 -28.38
CA GLY A 261 -4.92 -22.05 -29.23
C GLY A 261 -4.83 -20.54 -29.47
N ASP A 262 -3.82 -19.89 -28.90
CA ASP A 262 -2.56 -19.52 -29.54
C ASP A 262 -2.53 -18.02 -29.95
N SER A 263 -1.74 -17.28 -29.18
CA SER A 263 -0.69 -16.36 -29.61
C SER A 263 -0.77 -15.75 -31.03
N GLU A 264 -0.73 -14.42 -31.15
CA GLU A 264 0.46 -13.67 -31.60
C GLU A 264 0.23 -12.15 -31.78
N PRO A 265 1.30 -11.32 -31.89
CA PRO A 265 1.36 -10.00 -31.25
C PRO A 265 1.42 -8.82 -32.22
N ALA A 266 1.38 -7.63 -31.62
CA ALA A 266 1.59 -6.33 -32.26
C ALA A 266 2.94 -6.20 -32.98
N ARG A 267 2.97 -5.48 -34.12
CA ARG A 267 4.01 -4.48 -34.50
C ARG A 267 3.50 -3.49 -35.57
N PRO A 268 4.09 -2.28 -35.65
CA PRO A 268 3.52 -1.10 -36.28
C PRO A 268 4.02 -0.87 -37.71
N ARG A 269 3.37 0.04 -38.46
CA ARG A 269 3.94 0.66 -39.67
C ARG A 269 3.78 2.17 -39.63
N GLY A 270 4.90 2.85 -39.75
CA GLY A 270 4.96 4.21 -40.27
C GLY A 270 5.50 4.22 -41.70
N ILE A 271 5.38 5.41 -42.30
CA ILE A 271 6.19 5.99 -43.38
C ILE A 271 5.68 5.80 -44.83
N ASP A 272 5.22 6.96 -45.31
CA ASP A 272 5.45 7.66 -46.59
C ASP A 272 4.73 7.31 -47.91
N ASP A 273 4.12 8.40 -48.38
CA ASP A 273 4.16 9.05 -49.70
C ASP A 273 3.56 8.44 -50.98
N ASP A 274 2.93 9.40 -51.67
CA ASP A 274 2.82 9.56 -53.12
C ASP A 274 1.85 8.65 -53.90
N ARG A 275 0.68 9.22 -54.26
CA ARG A 275 0.38 9.44 -55.69
C ARG A 275 -0.82 10.33 -55.95
N SER A 276 -0.60 11.19 -56.95
CA SER A 276 -1.58 11.97 -57.70
C SER A 276 -2.64 11.10 -58.41
N GLY A 277 -3.82 11.68 -58.61
CA GLY A 277 -4.91 11.17 -59.44
C GLY A 277 -6.18 11.98 -59.25
#